data_AF-A0A356KKB4-F1
#
_entry.id   AF-A0A356KKB4-F1
#
_cell.length_a   1.000
_cell.length_b   1.000
_cell.length_c   1.000
_cell.angle_alpha   90.00
_cell.angle_beta   90.00
_cell.angle_gamma   90.00
#
_symmetry.space_group_name_H-M   'P 1'
#
loop_
_entity.id
_entity.type
_entity.pdbx_description
1 polymer ?
#
loop_
_entity_poly.entity_id
_entity_poly.type
_entity_poly.pdbx_seq_one_letter_code
_entity_poly.pdbx_strand_id
1 'polypeptide(L)' 'AEAPPAPAPAAAAPAAPAPAPASGERLRASPRARRRARELGVELSALGITERPISVEDVEAFATGAPGAGEGGSP' A
#
# COMPACT_ATOMS: atom_id res chain seq x y z
N ALA A 1 7.81 62.88 20.87
CA ALA A 1 8.77 61.86 20.43
C ALA A 1 8.02 60.54 20.36
N GLU A 2 7.75 60.05 19.15
CA GLU A 2 7.01 58.81 18.88
C GLU A 2 8.02 57.66 18.79
N ALA A 3 7.80 56.61 19.58
CA ALA A 3 8.66 55.43 19.65
C ALA A 3 8.25 54.37 18.62
N PRO A 4 9.20 53.58 18.07
CA PRO A 4 9.08 52.86 16.79
C PRO A 4 8.09 51.67 16.78
N PRO A 5 7.70 51.22 15.57
CA PRO A 5 6.70 50.16 15.37
C PRO A 5 7.17 48.75 15.79
N ALA A 6 6.16 47.92 16.04
CA ALA A 6 6.15 46.55 16.58
C ALA A 6 7.17 45.55 15.97
N PRO A 7 7.54 44.50 16.73
CA PRO A 7 8.43 43.43 16.25
C PRO A 7 7.80 42.63 15.11
N ALA A 8 8.63 42.32 14.13
CA ALA A 8 8.32 41.55 12.92
C ALA A 8 7.75 40.15 13.21
N PRO A 9 6.87 39.62 12.34
CA PRO A 9 6.19 38.35 12.54
C PRO A 9 7.15 37.15 12.52
N ALA A 10 6.80 36.20 13.40
CA ALA A 10 7.42 34.89 13.59
C ALA A 10 7.78 34.19 12.27
N ALA A 11 9.05 33.80 12.17
CA ALA A 11 9.55 32.94 11.12
C ALA A 11 8.77 31.62 11.11
N ALA A 12 8.06 31.38 10.01
CA ALA A 12 7.36 30.13 9.74
C ALA A 12 8.34 28.96 9.73
N ALA A 13 8.04 27.92 10.50
CA ALA A 13 8.75 26.66 10.49
C ALA A 13 8.74 26.04 9.08
N PRO A 14 9.85 25.47 8.60
CA PRO A 14 9.87 24.80 7.30
C PRO A 14 8.92 23.61 7.32
N ALA A 15 8.01 23.58 6.34
CA ALA A 15 7.07 22.51 6.10
C ALA A 15 7.79 21.15 6.00
N ALA A 16 7.23 20.15 6.68
CA ALA A 16 7.67 18.76 6.61
C ALA A 16 7.76 18.28 5.15
N PRO A 17 8.76 17.47 4.78
CA PRO A 17 8.87 16.94 3.43
C PRO A 17 7.63 16.10 3.11
N ALA A 18 6.97 16.43 2.00
CA ALA A 18 5.86 15.65 1.47
C ALA A 18 6.30 14.19 1.25
N PRO A 19 5.43 13.18 1.51
CA PRO A 19 5.77 11.80 1.23
C PRO A 19 6.05 11.67 -0.27
N ALA A 20 7.27 11.24 -0.61
CA ALA A 20 7.67 10.98 -2.00
C ALA A 20 6.63 10.05 -2.65
N PRO A 21 6.21 10.32 -3.90
CA PRO A 21 5.38 9.37 -4.61
C PRO A 21 6.23 8.11 -4.81
N ALA A 22 5.85 7.04 -4.13
CA ALA A 22 6.41 5.72 -4.37
C ALA A 22 6.10 5.34 -5.83
N SER A 23 7.03 5.66 -6.72
CA SER A 23 7.14 5.16 -8.08
C SER A 23 7.62 3.71 -8.01
N GLY A 24 6.77 2.86 -7.46
CA GLY A 24 6.72 1.45 -7.83
C GLY A 24 5.35 1.27 -8.44
N GLU A 25 5.24 0.44 -9.47
CA GLU A 25 3.99 -0.19 -9.91
C GLU A 25 3.08 -0.38 -8.68
N ARG A 26 2.13 0.54 -8.45
CA ARG A 26 1.47 0.63 -7.14
C ARG A 26 0.45 -0.48 -7.13
N LEU A 27 0.89 -1.70 -6.80
CA LEU A 27 0.03 -2.85 -6.57
C LEU A 27 -1.12 -2.37 -5.70
N ARG A 28 -2.27 -2.22 -6.37
CA ARG A 28 -3.50 -1.78 -5.75
C ARG A 28 -3.88 -2.98 -4.91
N ALA A 29 -3.77 -2.87 -3.60
CA ALA A 29 -4.13 -3.95 -2.70
C ALA A 29 -4.94 -3.33 -1.58
N SER A 30 -6.07 -3.94 -1.27
CA SER A 30 -6.93 -3.50 -0.18
C SER A 30 -6.15 -3.51 1.15
N PRO A 31 -6.40 -2.58 2.09
CA PRO A 31 -5.69 -2.55 3.37
C PRO A 31 -5.72 -3.89 4.11
N ARG A 32 -6.86 -4.61 4.03
CA ARG A 32 -7.01 -5.96 4.59
C ARG A 32 -6.17 -7.00 3.85
N ALA A 33 -6.07 -6.93 2.53
CA ALA A 33 -5.25 -7.84 1.72
C ALA A 33 -3.77 -7.68 2.05
N ARG A 34 -3.27 -6.44 2.16
CA ARG A 34 -1.89 -6.16 2.59
C ARG A 34 -1.59 -6.74 3.97
N ARG A 35 -2.55 -6.63 4.90
CA ARG A 35 -2.42 -7.23 6.23
C ARG A 35 -2.35 -8.75 6.13
N ARG A 36 -3.28 -9.39 5.42
CA ARG A 36 -3.29 -10.85 5.27
C ARG A 36 -2.06 -11.40 4.58
N ALA A 37 -1.56 -10.71 3.56
CA ALA A 37 -0.36 -11.11 2.85
C ALA A 37 0.85 -11.15 3.80
N ARG A 38 1.00 -10.14 4.67
CA ARG A 38 2.05 -10.12 5.69
C ARG A 38 1.90 -11.24 6.73
N GLU A 39 0.68 -11.50 7.19
CA GLU A 39 0.41 -12.54 8.19
C GLU A 39 0.69 -13.95 7.63
N LEU A 40 0.41 -14.16 6.34
CA LEU A 40 0.55 -15.45 5.66
C LEU A 40 1.90 -15.60 4.94
N GLY A 41 2.74 -14.56 4.93
CA GLY A 41 4.01 -14.54 4.17
C GLY A 41 3.82 -14.57 2.65
N VAL A 42 2.68 -14.12 2.14
CA VAL A 42 2.39 -14.05 0.70
C VAL A 42 2.93 -12.76 0.11
N GLU A 43 3.65 -12.87 -1.00
CA GLU A 43 4.09 -11.73 -1.79
C GLU A 43 2.99 -11.25 -2.73
N LEU A 44 2.52 -10.02 -2.52
CA LEU A 44 1.46 -9.42 -3.35
C LEU A 44 1.87 -9.29 -4.83
N SER A 45 3.16 -9.10 -5.10
CA SER A 45 3.70 -9.05 -6.46
C SER A 45 3.65 -10.40 -7.17
N ALA A 46 3.74 -11.51 -6.41
CA ALA A 46 3.73 -12.86 -6.97
C ALA A 46 2.35 -13.27 -7.51
N LEU A 47 1.28 -12.58 -7.07
CA LEU A 47 -0.07 -12.76 -7.61
C LEU A 47 -0.17 -12.31 -9.07
N GLY A 48 0.69 -11.40 -9.53
CA GLY A 48 0.66 -10.89 -10.91
C GLY A 48 -0.61 -10.09 -11.26
N ILE A 49 -1.44 -9.75 -10.28
CA ILE A 49 -2.71 -9.04 -10.50
C ILE A 49 -2.41 -7.55 -10.68
N THR A 50 -2.49 -7.08 -11.92
CA THR A 50 -2.30 -5.66 -12.27
C THR A 50 -3.58 -4.99 -12.75
N GLU A 51 -4.56 -5.76 -13.23
CA GLU A 51 -5.84 -5.23 -13.73
C GLU A 51 -6.81 -4.77 -12.64
N ARG A 52 -6.72 -5.34 -11.44
CA ARG A 52 -7.64 -5.05 -10.33
C ARG A 52 -6.92 -4.94 -8.99
N PRO A 53 -7.55 -4.31 -7.98
CA PRO A 53 -7.02 -4.32 -6.63
C PRO A 53 -7.00 -5.75 -6.07
N ILE A 54 -5.87 -6.16 -5.50
CA ILE A 54 -5.71 -7.42 -4.77
C ILE A 54 -6.61 -7.38 -3.53
N SER A 55 -7.51 -8.36 -3.44
CA SER A 55 -8.42 -8.57 -2.33
C SER A 55 -7.89 -9.62 -1.35
N VAL A 56 -8.57 -9.76 -0.21
CA VAL A 56 -8.21 -10.77 0.79
C VAL A 56 -8.37 -12.17 0.20
N GLU A 57 -9.46 -12.40 -0.55
CA GLU A 57 -9.68 -13.68 -1.20
C GLU A 57 -8.54 -14.09 -2.14
N ASP A 58 -7.97 -13.15 -2.91
CA ASP A 58 -6.83 -13.44 -3.79
C ASP A 58 -5.60 -13.90 -2.99
N VAL A 59 -5.33 -13.23 -1.86
CA VAL A 59 -4.21 -13.58 -0.97
C VAL A 59 -4.44 -14.93 -0.30
N GLU A 60 -5.66 -15.19 0.17
CA GLU A 60 -6.01 -16.46 0.84
C GLU A 60 -6.00 -17.63 -0.16
N ALA A 61 -6.51 -17.43 -1.38
CA ALA A 61 -6.46 -18.41 -2.46
C ALA A 61 -5.02 -18.77 -2.87
N PHE A 62 -4.14 -17.76 -2.94
CA PHE A 62 -2.73 -17.98 -3.22
C PHE A 62 -2.01 -18.67 -2.05
N ALA A 63 -2.29 -18.25 -0.81
CA ALA A 63 -1.70 -18.84 0.40
C ALA A 63 -2.07 -20.32 0.56
N THR A 64 -3.33 -20.68 0.28
CA THR A 64 -3.79 -22.07 0.38
C THR A 64 -3.30 -22.95 -0.77
N GLY A 65 -2.62 -22.38 -1.77
CA GLY A 65 -2.11 -23.14 -2.90
C GLY A 65 -3.22 -23.78 -3.71
N ALA A 66 -4.32 -23.07 -3.96
CA ALA A 66 -5.35 -23.50 -4.88
C ALA A 66 -5.20 -22.79 -6.24
N PRO A 67 -4.24 -23.17 -7.10
CA PRO A 67 -4.29 -22.82 -8.51
C PRO A 67 -5.45 -23.62 -9.13
N GLY A 68 -6.65 -23.06 -9.11
CA GLY A 68 -7.82 -23.67 -9.75
C GLY A 68 -8.23 -25.02 -9.15
N ALA A 69 -9.24 -25.02 -8.29
CA ALA A 69 -10.13 -26.17 -8.20
C ALA A 69 -10.92 -26.26 -9.53
N GLY A 70 -10.22 -26.74 -10.56
CA GLY A 70 -10.68 -26.96 -11.91
C GLY A 70 -9.90 -28.14 -12.46
N GLU A 71 -10.47 -29.33 -12.26
CA GLU A 71 -10.31 -30.53 -13.10
C GLU A 71 -8.98 -31.32 -13.05
N GLY A 72 -9.10 -32.64 -12.85
CA GLY A 72 -8.06 -33.67 -13.03
C GLY A 72 -7.60 -34.25 -11.69
N GLY A 73 -7.90 -35.49 -11.30
CA GLY A 73 -8.07 -36.71 -12.07
C GLY A 73 -7.33 -37.80 -11.28
N SER A 74 -8.07 -38.66 -10.57
CA SER A 74 -7.49 -39.79 -9.84
C SER A 74 -6.96 -40.85 -10.82
N PRO A 75 -5.79 -41.46 -10.55
CA PRO A 75 -5.26 -42.58 -11.34
C PRO A 75 -6.13 -43.84 -11.23
#